data_AF-A0A1C6QW30-F1
#
_entry.id   AF-A0A1C6QW30-F1
#
_cell.length_a   1.000
_cell.length_b   1.000
_cell.length_c   1.000
_cell.angle_alpha   90.00
_cell.angle_beta   90.00
_cell.angle_gamma   90.00
#
_symmetry.space_group_name_H-M   'P 1'
#
loop_
_entity.id
_entity.type
_entity.pdbx_description
1 polymer ?
#
loop_
_entity_poly.entity_id
_entity_poly.type
_entity_poly.pdbx_seq_one_letter_code
_entity_poly.pdbx_strand_id
1 'polypeptide(L)'
;MTQTEQSMEPAVRSRPHRWPPGDGIGVFHDVRGAVVGAEHRGGGSLEARLAERYLAALDAAEAGGRTPECRRPLFQYRHHPGVRPVQFALAGLHAHIAHDLALAVVDTCRARDCEPAALEGEFERVGDLLTLLEERVHDELMPDPDRLRITDPLTHLVSSWSLERAREAAWSAARVLCHLRGSPALAEEFRERTEAGAGLVVRFLLTPAADARAPVWLPAQSSGSSTGAISS
;
A
#
# COMPACT_ATOMS: atom_id res chain seq x y z
N MET A 1 40.34 24.13 -14.26
CA MET A 1 38.96 24.57 -13.96
C MET A 1 38.03 23.82 -14.90
N THR A 2 37.44 22.73 -14.43
CA THR A 2 36.15 22.21 -14.91
C THR A 2 35.58 21.45 -13.74
N GLN A 3 34.68 22.14 -13.05
CA GLN A 3 33.92 21.69 -11.89
C GLN A 3 32.94 20.63 -12.41
N THR A 4 33.08 19.39 -11.94
CA THR A 4 32.08 18.36 -12.17
C THR A 4 30.82 18.82 -11.46
N GLU A 5 29.81 19.25 -12.24
CA GLU A 5 28.46 19.46 -11.75
C GLU A 5 27.98 18.13 -11.17
N GLN A 6 28.07 18.02 -9.84
CA GLN A 6 27.24 17.12 -9.07
C GLN A 6 25.80 17.55 -9.34
N SER A 7 25.15 16.86 -10.28
CA SER A 7 23.71 16.90 -10.44
C SER A 7 23.12 16.36 -9.13
N MET A 8 22.81 17.28 -8.23
CA MET A 8 22.18 16.98 -6.95
C MET A 8 20.76 16.50 -7.28
N GLU A 9 20.58 15.18 -7.40
CA GLU A 9 19.26 14.56 -7.49
C GLU A 9 18.41 15.10 -6.33
N PRO A 10 17.17 15.58 -6.59
CA PRO A 10 16.38 16.21 -5.56
C PRO A 10 16.06 15.17 -4.49
N ALA A 11 16.63 15.38 -3.29
CA ALA A 11 16.29 14.65 -2.08
C ALA A 11 14.76 14.49 -1.98
N VAL A 12 14.28 13.25 -1.91
CA VAL A 12 12.87 12.92 -1.73
C VAL A 12 12.46 13.36 -0.32
N ARG A 13 12.10 14.64 -0.17
CA ARG A 13 11.62 15.17 1.10
C ARG A 13 10.19 14.68 1.35
N SER A 14 9.89 14.37 2.60
CA SER A 14 8.51 14.17 3.05
C SER A 14 7.68 15.43 2.72
N ARG A 15 6.47 15.23 2.19
CA ARG A 15 5.57 16.31 1.79
C ARG A 15 4.66 16.63 2.98
N PRO A 16 4.67 17.84 3.55
CA PRO A 16 3.71 18.18 4.59
C PRO A 16 2.28 18.11 4.01
N HIS A 17 1.35 17.51 4.75
CA HIS A 17 -0.06 17.43 4.36
C HIS A 17 -1.00 18.04 5.41
N ARG A 18 -2.26 18.25 5.03
CA ARG A 18 -3.31 18.82 5.90
C ARG A 18 -4.48 17.87 6.14
N TRP A 19 -4.33 16.58 5.86
CA TRP A 19 -5.37 15.59 6.12
C TRP A 19 -5.69 15.51 7.62
N PRO A 20 -6.97 15.27 7.98
CA PRO A 20 -7.38 15.21 9.38
C PRO A 20 -6.74 14.00 10.10
N PRO A 21 -6.62 14.04 11.43
CA PRO A 21 -6.20 12.89 12.21
C PRO A 21 -7.07 11.66 11.91
N GLY A 22 -6.43 10.49 11.74
CA GLY A 22 -7.10 9.24 11.40
C GLY A 22 -7.43 9.07 9.91
N ASP A 23 -7.06 10.01 9.05
CA ASP A 23 -7.05 9.78 7.61
C ASP A 23 -6.03 8.69 7.25
N GLY A 24 -6.49 7.59 6.64
CA GLY A 24 -5.64 6.46 6.30
C GLY A 24 -4.48 6.83 5.37
N ILE A 25 -4.69 7.76 4.44
CA ILE A 25 -3.62 8.22 3.54
C ILE A 25 -2.58 9.01 4.33
N GLY A 26 -3.02 9.85 5.27
CA GLY A 26 -2.13 10.54 6.20
C GLY A 26 -1.31 9.57 7.04
N VAL A 27 -1.95 8.57 7.64
CA VAL A 27 -1.26 7.51 8.40
C VAL A 27 -0.15 6.86 7.57
N PHE A 28 -0.45 6.39 6.36
CA PHE A 28 0.57 5.77 5.52
C PHE A 28 1.66 6.76 5.07
N HIS A 29 1.28 8.01 4.76
CA HIS A 29 2.23 9.05 4.35
C HIS A 29 3.23 9.39 5.44
N ASP A 30 2.76 9.52 6.68
CA ASP A 30 3.58 9.86 7.84
C ASP A 30 4.60 8.75 8.13
N VAL A 31 4.18 7.48 8.15
CA VAL A 31 5.09 6.33 8.37
C VAL A 31 6.15 6.26 7.26
N ARG A 32 5.74 6.39 5.99
CA ARG A 32 6.68 6.45 4.86
C ARG A 32 7.66 7.61 5.01
N GLY A 33 7.16 8.79 5.38
CA GLY A 33 7.98 9.99 5.56
C GLY A 33 9.02 9.84 6.66
N ALA A 34 8.67 9.16 7.76
CA ALA A 34 9.59 8.88 8.86
C ALA A 34 10.76 7.97 8.42
N VAL A 35 10.47 6.90 7.68
CA VAL A 35 11.49 5.97 7.17
C VAL A 35 12.41 6.64 6.15
N VAL A 36 11.84 7.31 5.14
CA VAL A 36 12.63 8.02 4.12
C VAL A 36 13.47 9.15 4.73
N GLY A 37 12.97 9.82 5.77
CA GLY A 37 13.71 10.86 6.48
C GLY A 37 14.89 10.34 7.31
N ALA A 38 14.74 9.17 7.94
CA ALA A 38 15.79 8.54 8.74
C ALA A 38 16.89 7.91 7.87
N GLU A 39 16.50 7.31 6.74
CA GLU A 39 17.38 6.49 5.89
C GLU A 39 17.92 7.27 4.67
N HIS A 40 18.11 8.60 4.79
CA HIS A 40 18.45 9.51 3.69
C HIS A 40 19.85 9.33 3.06
N ARG A 41 20.38 8.10 3.03
CA ARG A 41 21.63 7.73 2.40
C ARG A 41 21.42 7.45 0.91
N GLY A 42 21.43 8.51 0.12
CA GLY A 42 21.78 8.45 -1.31
C GLY A 42 20.93 7.47 -2.11
N GLY A 43 19.61 7.66 -2.05
CA GLY A 43 18.68 6.89 -2.86
C GLY A 43 19.05 6.96 -4.33
N GLY A 44 19.16 5.79 -4.97
CA GLY A 44 19.42 5.71 -6.41
C GLY A 44 18.22 6.24 -7.21
N SER A 45 18.41 6.45 -8.51
CA SER A 45 17.34 6.96 -9.37
C SER A 45 16.05 6.11 -9.32
N LEU A 46 16.15 4.81 -9.04
CA LEU A 46 14.98 3.95 -8.88
C LEU A 46 14.13 4.37 -7.67
N GLU A 47 14.77 4.66 -6.53
CA GLU A 47 14.07 5.13 -5.32
C GLU A 47 13.45 6.50 -5.56
N ALA A 48 14.19 7.41 -6.20
CA ALA A 48 13.67 8.72 -6.57
C ALA A 48 12.42 8.61 -7.45
N ARG A 49 12.45 7.74 -8.48
CA ARG A 49 11.30 7.48 -9.34
C ARG A 49 10.14 6.83 -8.61
N LEU A 50 10.39 5.88 -7.72
CA LEU A 50 9.36 5.28 -6.89
C LEU A 50 8.65 6.35 -6.04
N ALA A 51 9.41 7.26 -5.44
CA ALA A 51 8.87 8.36 -4.67
C ALA A 51 8.06 9.35 -5.51
N GLU A 52 8.58 9.76 -6.68
CA GLU A 52 7.89 10.64 -7.61
C GLU A 52 6.53 10.06 -8.02
N ARG A 53 6.45 8.75 -8.31
CA ARG A 53 5.19 8.08 -8.65
C ARG A 53 4.17 8.14 -7.53
N TYR A 54 4.60 7.87 -6.31
CA TYR A 54 3.72 7.94 -5.14
C TYR A 54 3.17 9.36 -4.96
N LEU A 55 4.03 10.38 -5.02
CA LEU A 55 3.62 11.78 -4.88
C LEU A 55 2.70 12.22 -6.03
N ALA A 56 3.02 11.86 -7.28
CA ALA A 56 2.19 12.16 -8.44
C ALA A 56 0.80 11.52 -8.33
N ALA A 57 0.69 10.31 -7.77
CA ALA A 57 -0.59 9.67 -7.54
C ALA A 57 -1.44 10.40 -6.48
N LEU A 58 -0.80 10.96 -5.45
CA LEU A 58 -1.48 11.81 -4.47
C LEU A 58 -1.95 13.12 -5.10
N ASP A 59 -1.09 13.79 -5.86
CA ASP A 59 -1.43 15.04 -6.56
C ASP A 59 -2.60 14.85 -7.52
N ALA A 60 -2.58 13.79 -8.32
CA ALA A 60 -3.67 13.46 -9.23
C ALA A 60 -4.99 13.26 -8.49
N ALA A 61 -4.96 12.62 -7.32
CA ALA A 61 -6.16 12.41 -6.52
C ALA A 61 -6.70 13.71 -5.89
N GLU A 62 -5.81 14.54 -5.34
CA GLU A 62 -6.17 15.85 -4.76
C GLU A 62 -6.74 16.81 -5.80
N ALA A 63 -6.27 16.72 -7.04
CA ALA A 63 -6.82 17.45 -8.18
C ALA A 63 -8.15 16.87 -8.72
N GLY A 64 -8.70 15.80 -8.11
CA GLY A 64 -9.93 15.15 -8.57
C GLY A 64 -9.76 14.29 -9.84
N GLY A 65 -8.52 13.99 -10.22
CA GLY A 65 -8.18 13.16 -11.36
C GLY A 65 -8.43 11.67 -11.14
N ARG A 66 -8.28 10.88 -12.21
CA ARG A 66 -8.34 9.42 -12.13
C ARG A 66 -7.03 8.88 -11.56
N THR A 67 -7.12 8.21 -10.42
CA THR A 67 -6.00 7.46 -9.84
C THR A 67 -5.91 6.06 -10.45
N PRO A 68 -4.71 5.44 -10.43
CA PRO A 68 -4.56 4.03 -10.76
C PRO A 68 -5.57 3.16 -10.01
N GLU A 69 -6.10 2.12 -10.65
CA GLU A 69 -7.13 1.25 -10.06
C GLU A 69 -6.69 0.63 -8.75
N CYS A 70 -5.39 0.31 -8.61
CA CYS A 70 -4.83 -0.21 -7.37
C CYS A 70 -4.89 0.79 -6.21
N ARG A 71 -4.94 2.09 -6.50
CA ARG A 71 -4.97 3.18 -5.52
C ARG A 71 -6.38 3.68 -5.23
N ARG A 72 -7.34 3.46 -6.14
CA ARG A 72 -8.74 3.87 -5.95
C ARG A 72 -9.32 3.43 -4.60
N PRO A 73 -9.13 2.18 -4.12
CA PRO A 73 -9.65 1.76 -2.83
C PRO A 73 -9.07 2.56 -1.66
N LEU A 74 -7.80 2.95 -1.71
CA LEU A 74 -7.19 3.74 -0.63
C LEU A 74 -7.95 5.07 -0.47
N PHE A 75 -8.25 5.77 -1.56
CA PHE A 75 -9.03 7.01 -1.51
C PHE A 75 -10.48 6.79 -1.07
N GLN A 76 -11.09 5.67 -1.44
CA GLN A 76 -12.47 5.34 -1.06
C GLN A 76 -12.60 5.00 0.43
N TYR A 77 -11.62 4.30 1.01
CA TYR A 77 -11.66 3.80 2.38
C TYR A 77 -10.89 4.66 3.38
N ARG A 78 -10.28 5.78 2.96
CA ARG A 78 -9.41 6.64 3.81
C ARG A 78 -10.04 7.17 5.10
N HIS A 79 -11.37 7.15 5.19
CA HIS A 79 -12.14 7.56 6.38
C HIS A 79 -13.08 6.46 6.90
N HIS A 80 -12.93 5.22 6.42
CA HIS A 80 -13.85 4.15 6.76
C HIS A 80 -13.60 3.67 8.20
N PRO A 81 -14.58 3.75 9.12
CA PRO A 81 -14.35 3.52 10.56
C PRO A 81 -14.01 2.05 10.89
N GLY A 82 -14.40 1.12 10.03
CA GLY A 82 -14.05 -0.30 10.18
C GLY A 82 -12.70 -0.71 9.60
N VAL A 83 -11.94 0.21 8.99
CA VAL A 83 -10.58 -0.07 8.49
C VAL A 83 -9.57 0.47 9.48
N ARG A 84 -8.76 -0.42 10.05
CA ARG A 84 -7.76 -0.05 11.06
C ARG A 84 -6.52 0.58 10.42
N PRO A 85 -5.77 1.45 11.15
CA PRO A 85 -4.56 2.10 10.64
C PRO A 85 -3.55 1.13 9.99
N VAL A 86 -3.24 0.00 10.65
CA VAL A 86 -2.30 -0.99 10.10
C VAL A 86 -2.82 -1.65 8.80
N GLN A 87 -4.12 -1.93 8.68
CA GLN A 87 -4.70 -2.46 7.44
C GLN A 87 -4.52 -1.46 6.30
N PHE A 88 -4.79 -0.19 6.59
CA PHE A 88 -4.65 0.88 5.62
C PHE A 88 -3.19 1.06 5.19
N ALA A 89 -2.27 1.06 6.14
CA ALA A 89 -0.85 1.21 5.87
C ALA A 89 -0.29 0.05 5.04
N LEU A 90 -0.66 -1.20 5.35
CA LEU A 90 -0.29 -2.38 4.55
C LEU A 90 -0.90 -2.33 3.14
N ALA A 91 -2.15 -1.86 3.01
CA ALA A 91 -2.79 -1.66 1.71
C ALA A 91 -2.06 -0.58 0.89
N GLY A 92 -1.64 0.52 1.53
CA GLY A 92 -0.84 1.58 0.93
C GLY A 92 0.54 1.08 0.47
N LEU A 93 1.20 0.31 1.32
CA LEU A 93 2.49 -0.33 1.04
C LEU A 93 2.38 -1.31 -0.14
N HIS A 94 1.36 -2.17 -0.13
CA HIS A 94 1.11 -3.09 -1.23
C HIS A 94 0.89 -2.35 -2.57
N ALA A 95 0.08 -1.28 -2.59
CA ALA A 95 -0.11 -0.47 -3.80
C ALA A 95 1.20 0.19 -4.27
N HIS A 96 2.02 0.66 -3.33
CA HIS A 96 3.32 1.26 -3.62
C HIS A 96 4.28 0.26 -4.28
N ILE A 97 4.27 -0.99 -3.83
CA ILE A 97 5.13 -2.05 -4.37
C ILE A 97 4.56 -2.60 -5.68
N ALA A 98 3.34 -3.11 -5.65
CA ALA A 98 2.78 -3.91 -6.74
C ALA A 98 2.57 -3.08 -8.03
N HIS A 99 2.40 -1.77 -7.91
CA HIS A 99 2.20 -0.89 -9.05
C HIS A 99 3.33 0.12 -9.24
N ASP A 100 3.66 0.93 -8.24
CA ASP A 100 4.63 2.02 -8.47
C ASP A 100 6.04 1.48 -8.68
N LEU A 101 6.51 0.52 -7.87
CA LEU A 101 7.86 -0.02 -8.00
C LEU A 101 8.06 -0.71 -9.34
N ALA A 102 7.10 -1.52 -9.80
CA ALA A 102 7.17 -2.16 -11.11
C ALA A 102 7.36 -1.12 -12.23
N LEU A 103 6.59 -0.02 -12.20
CA LEU A 103 6.67 1.02 -13.21
C LEU A 103 7.88 1.95 -13.02
N ALA A 104 8.36 2.14 -11.80
CA ALA A 104 9.59 2.88 -11.51
C ALA A 104 10.81 2.17 -12.10
N VAL A 105 10.86 0.83 -12.04
CA VAL A 105 11.90 0.02 -12.71
C VAL A 105 11.82 0.25 -14.22
N VAL A 106 10.63 0.12 -14.83
CA VAL A 106 10.45 0.32 -16.28
C VAL A 106 10.90 1.70 -16.73
N ASP A 107 10.51 2.75 -16.01
CA ASP A 107 10.85 4.12 -16.38
C ASP A 107 12.32 4.47 -16.11
N THR A 108 12.94 3.85 -15.11
CA THR A 108 14.38 3.95 -14.86
C THR A 108 15.15 3.27 -15.99
N CYS A 109 14.74 2.07 -16.38
CA CYS A 109 15.33 1.35 -17.51
C CYS A 109 15.21 2.14 -18.82
N ARG A 110 14.05 2.74 -19.10
CA ARG A 110 13.87 3.60 -20.28
C ARG A 110 14.76 4.84 -20.23
N ALA A 111 14.85 5.50 -19.08
CA ALA A 111 15.65 6.71 -18.93
C ALA A 111 17.15 6.47 -19.08
N ARG A 112 17.63 5.27 -18.71
CA ARG A 112 19.04 4.87 -18.77
C ARG A 112 19.39 3.98 -19.96
N ASP A 113 18.42 3.70 -20.82
CA ASP A 113 18.53 2.75 -21.93
C ASP A 113 19.15 1.41 -21.50
N CYS A 114 18.60 0.81 -20.43
CA CYS A 114 19.07 -0.45 -19.88
C CYS A 114 17.96 -1.48 -19.67
N GLU A 115 18.37 -2.70 -19.36
CA GLU A 115 17.48 -3.80 -18.97
C GLU A 115 17.36 -3.92 -17.45
N PRO A 116 16.26 -4.49 -16.91
CA PRO A 116 16.03 -4.61 -15.47
C PRO A 116 17.19 -5.24 -14.70
N ALA A 117 17.92 -6.21 -15.28
CA ALA A 117 19.08 -6.83 -14.63
C ALA A 117 20.14 -5.82 -14.18
N ALA A 118 20.29 -4.69 -14.89
CA ALA A 118 21.22 -3.63 -14.50
C ALA A 118 20.77 -2.85 -13.26
N LEU A 119 19.51 -2.99 -12.83
CA LEU A 119 18.92 -2.32 -11.67
C LEU A 119 18.81 -3.21 -10.43
N GLU A 120 19.24 -4.48 -10.47
CA GLU A 120 19.12 -5.42 -9.34
C GLU A 120 19.65 -4.84 -8.02
N GLY A 121 20.83 -4.21 -8.03
CA GLY A 121 21.40 -3.60 -6.82
C GLY A 121 20.68 -2.33 -6.34
N GLU A 122 19.98 -1.59 -7.20
CA GLU A 122 19.07 -0.52 -6.76
C GLU A 122 17.74 -1.09 -6.24
N PHE A 123 17.26 -2.16 -6.86
CA PHE A 123 16.04 -2.84 -6.47
C PHE A 123 16.15 -3.48 -5.08
N GLU A 124 17.27 -4.14 -4.77
CA GLU A 124 17.50 -4.70 -3.42
C GLU A 124 17.56 -3.61 -2.36
N ARG A 125 18.25 -2.49 -2.63
CA ARG A 125 18.29 -1.33 -1.71
C ARG A 125 16.90 -0.74 -1.45
N VAL A 126 16.08 -0.60 -2.50
CA VAL A 126 14.68 -0.20 -2.33
C VAL A 126 13.91 -1.23 -1.52
N GLY A 127 14.20 -2.51 -1.73
CA GLY A 127 13.68 -3.61 -0.93
C GLY A 127 13.97 -3.46 0.56
N ASP A 128 15.20 -3.14 0.93
CA ASP A 128 15.60 -2.90 2.33
C ASP A 128 14.80 -1.74 2.95
N LEU A 129 14.60 -0.65 2.20
CA LEU A 129 13.76 0.48 2.65
C LEU A 129 12.29 0.09 2.84
N LEU A 130 11.76 -0.78 1.97
CA LEU A 130 10.39 -1.28 2.08
C LEU A 130 10.23 -2.22 3.28
N THR A 131 11.26 -3.00 3.63
CA THR A 131 11.29 -3.82 4.85
C THR A 131 11.24 -2.94 6.09
N LEU A 132 12.07 -1.89 6.16
CA LEU A 132 12.01 -0.94 7.27
C LEU A 132 10.65 -0.25 7.38
N LEU A 133 9.99 0.00 6.25
CA LEU A 133 8.64 0.54 6.22
C LEU A 133 7.60 -0.45 6.74
N GLU A 134 7.66 -1.73 6.36
CA GLU A 134 6.79 -2.78 6.92
C GLU A 134 6.99 -2.93 8.43
N GLU A 135 8.24 -3.01 8.89
CA GLU A 135 8.59 -3.09 10.31
C GLU A 135 8.01 -1.92 11.09
N ARG A 136 8.18 -0.69 10.58
CA ARG A 136 7.62 0.51 11.20
C ARG A 136 6.09 0.51 11.25
N VAL A 137 5.44 0.02 10.19
CA VAL A 137 3.98 -0.15 10.16
C VAL A 137 3.54 -1.12 11.26
N HIS A 138 4.27 -2.22 11.47
CA HIS A 138 3.97 -3.15 12.55
C HIS A 138 4.20 -2.51 13.92
N ASP A 139 5.34 -1.89 14.14
CA ASP A 139 5.72 -1.33 15.43
C ASP A 139 4.81 -0.17 15.88
N GLU A 140 4.42 0.72 14.97
CA GLU A 140 3.65 1.92 15.31
C GLU A 140 2.13 1.71 15.29
N LEU A 141 1.63 0.83 14.41
CA LEU A 141 0.20 0.78 14.09
C LEU A 141 -0.48 -0.52 14.54
N MET A 142 0.28 -1.55 14.90
CA MET A 142 -0.35 -2.75 15.47
C MET A 142 -0.99 -2.42 16.82
N PRO A 143 -2.23 -2.84 17.04
CA PRO A 143 -2.81 -2.80 18.37
C PRO A 143 -1.94 -3.60 19.35
N ASP A 144 -1.91 -3.14 20.60
CA ASP A 144 -1.29 -3.85 21.72
C ASP A 144 -1.67 -5.34 21.70
N PRO A 145 -0.69 -6.27 21.80
CA PRO A 145 -0.94 -7.71 21.87
C PRO A 145 -2.04 -8.11 22.86
N ASP A 146 -2.16 -7.42 24.00
CA ASP A 146 -3.20 -7.72 25.01
C ASP A 146 -4.63 -7.45 24.52
N ARG A 147 -4.78 -6.70 23.41
CA ARG A 147 -6.05 -6.44 22.73
C ARG A 147 -6.34 -7.41 21.58
N LEU A 148 -5.35 -8.18 21.14
CA LEU A 148 -5.46 -9.11 20.03
C LEU A 148 -5.60 -10.53 20.54
N ARG A 149 -6.63 -11.23 20.05
CA ARG A 149 -6.72 -12.68 20.22
C ARG A 149 -5.86 -13.36 19.16
N ILE A 150 -5.37 -14.57 19.44
CA ILE A 150 -4.65 -15.40 18.46
C ILE A 150 -5.48 -15.60 17.18
N THR A 151 -6.81 -15.63 17.31
CA THR A 151 -7.76 -15.78 16.19
C THR A 151 -8.31 -14.45 15.66
N ASP A 152 -7.71 -13.31 16.02
CA ASP A 152 -8.19 -12.02 15.55
C ASP A 152 -8.00 -11.93 14.02
N PRO A 153 -9.04 -11.55 13.25
CA PRO A 153 -8.94 -11.41 11.80
C PRO A 153 -7.79 -10.50 11.35
N LEU A 154 -7.42 -9.50 12.16
CA LEU A 154 -6.30 -8.62 11.88
C LEU A 154 -4.96 -9.36 11.96
N THR A 155 -4.76 -10.18 12.99
CA THR A 155 -3.55 -11.00 13.15
C THR A 155 -3.39 -11.93 11.94
N HIS A 156 -4.48 -12.60 11.54
CA HIS A 156 -4.46 -13.47 10.36
C HIS A 156 -4.17 -12.71 9.06
N LEU A 157 -4.78 -11.55 8.85
CA LEU A 157 -4.56 -10.72 7.66
C LEU A 157 -3.10 -10.28 7.55
N VAL A 158 -2.55 -9.74 8.65
CA VAL A 158 -1.18 -9.27 8.74
C VAL A 158 -0.21 -10.41 8.46
N SER A 159 -0.38 -11.58 9.10
CA SER A 159 0.50 -12.73 8.89
C SER A 159 0.37 -13.37 7.50
N SER A 160 -0.75 -13.16 6.79
CA SER A 160 -0.98 -13.77 5.47
C SER A 160 -0.46 -12.91 4.32
N TRP A 161 -0.20 -11.62 4.56
CA TRP A 161 0.42 -10.73 3.59
C TRP A 161 1.95 -10.90 3.63
N SER A 162 2.61 -10.69 2.49
CA SER A 162 4.06 -10.83 2.39
C SER A 162 4.64 -9.74 1.49
N LEU A 163 5.50 -8.91 2.07
CA LEU A 163 6.30 -7.92 1.36
C LEU A 163 7.11 -8.57 0.24
N GLU A 164 7.83 -9.64 0.55
CA GLU A 164 8.70 -10.33 -0.41
C GLU A 164 7.93 -10.81 -1.64
N ARG A 165 6.77 -11.45 -1.44
CA ARG A 165 5.93 -11.91 -2.56
C ARG A 165 5.42 -10.74 -3.41
N ALA A 166 5.05 -9.62 -2.80
CA ALA A 166 4.66 -8.42 -3.55
C ALA A 166 5.83 -7.86 -4.37
N ARG A 167 7.04 -7.87 -3.79
CA ARG A 167 8.27 -7.37 -4.41
C ARG A 167 8.70 -8.24 -5.60
N GLU A 168 8.69 -9.56 -5.46
CA GLU A 168 8.97 -10.50 -6.55
C GLU A 168 7.96 -10.38 -7.70
N ALA A 169 6.68 -10.18 -7.38
CA ALA A 169 5.65 -9.93 -8.38
C ALA A 169 5.91 -8.61 -9.14
N ALA A 170 6.27 -7.55 -8.43
CA ALA A 170 6.62 -6.26 -9.04
C ALA A 170 7.85 -6.37 -9.94
N TRP A 171 8.89 -7.10 -9.52
CA TRP A 171 10.07 -7.36 -10.33
C TRP A 171 9.73 -8.14 -11.61
N SER A 172 8.92 -9.19 -11.48
CA SER A 172 8.46 -10.00 -12.60
C SER A 172 7.65 -9.17 -13.59
N ALA A 173 6.73 -8.33 -13.09
CA ALA A 173 5.94 -7.44 -13.93
C ALA A 173 6.81 -6.42 -14.67
N ALA A 174 7.81 -5.82 -14.00
CA ALA A 174 8.73 -4.88 -14.63
C ALA A 174 9.55 -5.52 -15.76
N ARG A 175 10.02 -6.76 -15.55
CA ARG A 175 10.74 -7.53 -16.57
C ARG A 175 9.89 -7.79 -17.79
N VAL A 176 8.64 -8.24 -17.60
CA VAL A 176 7.70 -8.45 -18.72
C VAL A 176 7.42 -7.15 -19.46
N LEU A 177 7.12 -6.05 -18.75
CA LEU A 177 6.87 -4.75 -19.35
C LEU A 177 8.07 -4.20 -20.13
N CYS A 178 9.29 -4.46 -19.69
CA CYS A 178 10.50 -4.10 -20.45
C CYS A 178 10.65 -4.91 -21.74
N HIS A 179 10.33 -6.21 -21.72
CA HIS A 179 10.36 -7.03 -22.94
C HIS A 179 9.23 -6.66 -23.92
N LEU A 180 8.10 -6.16 -23.42
CA LEU A 180 6.97 -5.71 -24.24
C LEU A 180 7.14 -4.29 -24.82
N ARG A 181 8.31 -3.64 -24.69
CA ARG A 181 8.57 -2.29 -25.25
C ARG A 181 8.26 -2.18 -26.74
N GLY A 182 8.47 -3.24 -27.51
CA GLY A 182 8.16 -3.30 -28.94
C GLY A 182 6.68 -3.53 -29.28
N SER A 183 5.81 -3.76 -28.29
CA SER A 183 4.38 -3.99 -28.47
C SER A 183 3.56 -3.19 -27.45
N PRO A 184 3.29 -1.90 -27.72
CA PRO A 184 2.62 -1.01 -26.77
C PRO A 184 1.23 -1.50 -26.33
N ALA A 185 0.46 -2.11 -27.24
CA ALA A 185 -0.87 -2.63 -26.92
C ALA A 185 -0.82 -3.78 -25.90
N LEU A 186 0.14 -4.71 -26.04
CA LEU A 186 0.31 -5.82 -25.10
C LEU A 186 0.88 -5.34 -23.76
N ALA A 187 1.80 -4.37 -23.79
CA ALA A 187 2.33 -3.76 -22.57
C ALA A 187 1.21 -3.10 -21.77
N GLU A 188 0.30 -2.39 -22.44
CA GLU A 188 -0.83 -1.74 -21.80
C GLU A 188 -1.82 -2.74 -21.20
N GLU A 189 -2.21 -3.78 -21.96
CA GLU A 189 -3.08 -4.84 -21.44
C GLU A 189 -2.46 -5.51 -20.20
N PHE A 190 -1.17 -5.85 -20.26
CA PHE A 190 -0.47 -6.46 -19.12
C PHE A 190 -0.42 -5.53 -17.90
N ARG A 191 -0.21 -4.23 -18.14
CA ARG A 191 -0.21 -3.20 -17.09
C ARG A 191 -1.57 -3.12 -16.41
N GLU A 192 -2.66 -3.04 -17.19
CA GLU A 192 -4.04 -2.99 -16.68
C GLU A 192 -4.37 -4.23 -15.84
N ARG A 193 -3.98 -5.43 -16.29
CA ARG A 193 -4.24 -6.67 -15.53
C ARG A 193 -3.46 -6.75 -14.22
N THR A 194 -2.19 -6.39 -14.25
CA THR A 194 -1.36 -6.33 -13.04
C THR A 194 -1.91 -5.30 -12.06
N GLU A 195 -2.32 -4.14 -12.56
CA GLU A 195 -2.94 -3.06 -11.77
C GLU A 195 -4.28 -3.48 -11.14
N ALA A 196 -5.15 -4.14 -11.90
CA ALA A 196 -6.42 -4.67 -11.40
C ALA A 196 -6.21 -5.75 -10.33
N GLY A 197 -5.22 -6.63 -10.51
CA GLY A 197 -4.83 -7.65 -9.53
C GLY A 197 -4.31 -7.04 -8.24
N ALA A 198 -3.42 -6.05 -8.32
CA ALA A 198 -2.96 -5.28 -7.17
C ALA A 198 -4.14 -4.61 -6.44
N GLY A 199 -5.07 -3.99 -7.19
CA GLY A 199 -6.28 -3.39 -6.62
C GLY A 199 -7.21 -4.37 -5.91
N LEU A 200 -7.23 -5.64 -6.32
CA LEU A 200 -7.97 -6.68 -5.61
C LEU A 200 -7.36 -6.97 -4.24
N VAL A 201 -6.04 -7.10 -4.16
CA VAL A 201 -5.33 -7.32 -2.89
C VAL A 201 -5.49 -6.11 -1.97
N VAL A 202 -5.38 -4.88 -2.49
CA VAL A 202 -5.66 -3.65 -1.73
C VAL A 202 -7.08 -3.68 -1.14
N ARG A 203 -8.10 -4.08 -1.91
CA ARG A 203 -9.47 -4.22 -1.39
C ARG A 203 -9.58 -5.27 -0.29
N PHE A 204 -8.88 -6.40 -0.41
CA PHE A 204 -8.87 -7.43 0.64
C PHE A 204 -8.19 -6.96 1.92
N LEU A 205 -7.07 -6.25 1.81
CA LEU A 205 -6.39 -5.66 2.97
C LEU A 205 -7.26 -4.62 3.68
N LEU A 206 -8.05 -3.87 2.92
CA LEU A 206 -9.03 -2.89 3.42
C LEU A 206 -10.37 -3.49 3.85
N THR A 207 -10.49 -4.82 3.95
CA THR A 207 -11.74 -5.45 4.41
C THR A 207 -12.06 -4.96 5.82
N PRO A 208 -13.22 -4.30 6.05
CA PRO A 208 -13.53 -3.79 7.36
C PRO A 208 -13.64 -4.91 8.40
N ALA A 209 -12.84 -4.84 9.45
CA ALA A 209 -12.96 -5.73 10.60
C ALA A 209 -13.87 -5.03 11.62
N ALA A 210 -15.10 -5.51 11.77
CA ALA A 210 -15.99 -4.99 12.81
C ALA A 210 -15.33 -5.18 14.19
N ASP A 211 -15.41 -4.16 15.05
CA ASP A 211 -15.04 -4.35 16.45
C ASP A 211 -15.90 -5.46 17.05
N ALA A 212 -15.26 -6.40 17.75
CA ALA A 212 -15.88 -7.56 18.40
C ALA A 212 -16.83 -7.19 19.58
N ARG A 213 -17.45 -6.00 19.55
CA ARG A 213 -18.36 -5.51 20.59
C ARG A 213 -19.85 -5.62 20.27
N ALA A 214 -20.25 -6.23 19.17
CA ALA A 214 -21.66 -6.55 18.95
C ALA A 214 -21.84 -7.91 18.29
N PRO A 215 -22.26 -8.96 19.03
CA PRO A 215 -22.95 -10.07 18.39
C PRO A 215 -24.33 -9.56 17.94
N VAL A 216 -24.43 -9.12 16.69
CA VAL A 216 -25.69 -9.15 15.95
C VAL A 216 -26.00 -10.62 15.72
N TRP A 217 -26.65 -11.27 16.68
CA TRP A 217 -27.58 -12.39 16.49
C TRP A 217 -27.99 -12.95 17.85
N LEU A 218 -29.08 -12.42 18.40
CA LEU A 218 -30.05 -13.14 19.22
C LEU A 218 -31.38 -12.41 19.04
N PRO A 219 -32.37 -12.98 18.32
CA PRO A 219 -33.72 -12.44 18.42
C PRO A 219 -34.16 -12.57 19.89
N ALA A 220 -34.72 -11.49 20.43
CA ALA A 220 -35.30 -11.49 21.77
C ALA A 220 -36.36 -12.60 21.83
N GLN A 221 -36.10 -13.62 22.65
CA GLN A 221 -37.13 -14.60 23.00
C GLN A 221 -38.22 -13.81 23.72
N SER A 222 -39.35 -13.58 23.06
CA SER A 222 -40.53 -13.02 23.72
C SER A 222 -41.01 -14.03 24.75
N SER A 223 -40.80 -13.74 26.03
CA SER A 223 -41.48 -14.45 27.12
C SER A 223 -42.99 -14.17 27.03
N GLY A 224 -43.69 -14.98 26.26
CA GLY A 224 -45.15 -15.05 26.28
C GLY A 224 -45.60 -15.87 27.48
N SER A 225 -45.80 -15.22 28.62
CA SER A 225 -46.69 -15.74 29.66
C SER A 225 -48.12 -15.70 29.12
N SER A 226 -48.71 -16.87 28.86
CA SER A 226 -50.16 -17.00 28.76
C SER A 226 -50.66 -17.75 29.99
N THR A 227 -51.16 -16.99 30.95
CA THR A 227 -52.02 -17.46 32.03
C THR A 227 -53.46 -17.26 31.57
N GLY A 228 -54.23 -18.34 31.52
CA GLY A 228 -55.68 -18.34 31.28
C GLY A 228 -56.16 -19.78 31.19
N ALA A 229 -56.51 -20.42 32.30
CA ALA A 229 -57.88 -20.42 32.85
C ALA A 229 -58.92 -20.90 31.82
N ILE A 230 -59.32 -22.18 31.92
CA ILE A 230 -60.70 -22.60 31.63
C ILE A 230 -61.01 -23.85 32.47
N SER A 231 -62.01 -23.67 33.32
CA SER A 231 -62.72 -24.71 34.06
C SER A 231 -63.48 -25.64 33.11
N SER A 232 -63.49 -26.94 33.43
CA SER A 232 -64.68 -27.78 33.59
C SER A 232 -64.29 -29.19 34.01
#